data_AF-A0A813Z152-F1
#
_entry.id   AF-A0A813Z152-F1
#
_cell.length_a   1.000
_cell.length_b   1.000
_cell.length_c   1.000
_cell.angle_alpha   90.00
_cell.angle_beta   90.00
_cell.angle_gamma   90.00
#
_symmetry.space_group_name_H-M   'P 1'
#
loop_
_entity.id
_entity.type
_entity.pdbx_description
1 polymer ?
#
loop_
_entity_poly.entity_id
_entity_poly.type
_entity_poly.pdbx_seq_one_letter_code
_entity_poly.pdbx_strand_id
1 'polypeptide(L)'
;MQLRLLLFGIFILYSIDMVNSIICYQCTDCPQPFTENYPYVTITNNTNFLAKCTTTVVNLGDGRRLVLKGSVFFCPVQTSQTDVTIYCCDRDYCNSTNYIAPSILLFLFIFSKNIFINIQY
;
A
#
# COMPACT_ATOMS: atom_id res chain seq x y z
N MET A 1 20.43 -1.70 -40.54
CA MET A 1 18.95 -1.67 -40.55
C MET A 1 18.34 -2.72 -39.62
N GLN A 2 18.84 -3.96 -39.64
CA GLN A 2 18.30 -5.08 -38.83
C GLN A 2 18.34 -4.88 -37.30
N LEU A 3 19.39 -4.28 -36.74
CA LEU A 3 19.50 -4.02 -35.30
C LEU A 3 18.39 -3.08 -34.76
N ARG A 4 17.96 -2.09 -35.57
CA ARG A 4 16.92 -1.14 -35.18
C ARG A 4 15.55 -1.80 -35.11
N LEU A 5 15.24 -2.71 -36.03
CA LEU A 5 14.03 -3.53 -36.00
C LEU A 5 13.99 -4.47 -34.80
N LEU A 6 15.14 -5.02 -34.42
CA LEU A 6 15.27 -5.93 -33.29
C LEU A 6 15.05 -5.20 -31.95
N LEU A 7 15.64 -4.01 -31.79
CA LEU A 7 15.39 -3.14 -30.63
C LEU A 7 13.94 -2.65 -30.57
N PHE A 8 13.33 -2.34 -31.72
CA PHE A 8 11.92 -1.96 -31.79
C PHE A 8 10.99 -3.11 -31.40
N GLY A 9 11.32 -4.34 -31.81
CA GLY A 9 10.60 -5.55 -31.41
C GLY A 9 10.71 -5.84 -29.91
N ILE A 10 11.90 -5.67 -29.32
CA ILE A 10 12.09 -5.79 -27.86
C ILE A 10 11.30 -4.69 -27.14
N PHE A 11 11.30 -3.46 -27.65
CA PHE A 11 10.54 -2.36 -27.06
C PHE A 11 9.04 -2.63 -27.08
N ILE A 12 8.50 -3.16 -28.18
CA ILE A 12 7.09 -3.56 -28.29
C ILE A 12 6.79 -4.71 -27.32
N LEU A 13 7.62 -5.76 -27.27
CA LEU A 13 7.44 -6.87 -26.32
C LEU A 13 7.46 -6.39 -24.86
N TYR A 14 8.38 -5.50 -24.51
CA TYR A 14 8.47 -4.89 -23.18
C TYR A 14 7.28 -3.96 -22.87
N SER A 15 6.65 -3.41 -23.90
CA SER A 15 5.46 -2.54 -23.77
C SER A 15 4.17 -3.36 -23.63
N ILE A 16 4.12 -4.59 -24.12
CA ILE A 16 2.93 -5.47 -24.06
C ILE A 16 2.71 -5.98 -22.62
N ASP A 17 3.77 -6.11 -21.81
CA ASP A 17 3.67 -6.36 -20.36
C ASP A 17 3.09 -5.18 -19.55
N MET A 18 2.71 -4.07 -20.19
CA MET A 18 2.08 -2.92 -19.53
C MET A 18 0.54 -2.95 -19.51
N VAL A 19 -0.10 -4.07 -19.88
CA VAL A 19 -1.50 -4.30 -19.46
C VAL A 19 -1.51 -4.81 -18.01
N ASN A 20 -0.91 -4.03 -17.12
CA ASN A 20 -0.91 -4.31 -15.69
C ASN A 20 -2.22 -3.77 -15.12
N SER A 21 -3.18 -4.67 -14.96
CA SER A 21 -4.29 -4.42 -14.05
C SER A 21 -3.80 -4.52 -12.61
N ILE A 22 -4.30 -3.68 -11.72
CA ILE A 22 -4.01 -3.75 -10.28
C ILE A 22 -5.26 -4.17 -9.51
N ILE A 23 -5.09 -5.08 -8.56
CA ILE A 23 -6.17 -5.55 -7.69
C ILE A 23 -6.01 -4.97 -6.29
N CYS A 24 -7.05 -4.32 -5.77
CA CYS A 24 -7.02 -3.64 -4.48
C CYS A 24 -8.22 -4.02 -3.61
N TYR A 25 -8.06 -4.03 -2.28
CA TYR A 25 -9.21 -4.07 -1.38
C TYR A 25 -9.91 -2.71 -1.34
N GLN A 26 -11.23 -2.73 -1.21
CA GLN A 26 -12.07 -1.54 -1.16
C GLN A 26 -13.04 -1.61 0.02
N CYS A 27 -13.04 -0.55 0.84
CA CYS A 27 -13.97 -0.35 1.96
C CYS A 27 -13.93 1.11 2.41
N THR A 28 -15.07 1.64 2.87
CA THR A 28 -15.21 3.03 3.36
C THR A 28 -15.10 3.16 4.88
N ASP A 29 -15.24 2.06 5.61
CA ASP A 29 -14.98 1.93 7.04
C ASP A 29 -14.41 0.54 7.32
N CYS A 30 -13.16 0.33 6.89
CA CYS A 30 -12.50 -0.96 6.97
C CYS A 30 -12.33 -1.40 8.44
N PRO A 31 -12.49 -2.72 8.73
CA PRO A 31 -12.33 -3.21 10.10
C PRO A 31 -10.92 -2.91 10.62
N GLN A 32 -10.80 -2.70 11.94
CA GLN A 32 -9.54 -2.53 12.64
C GLN A 32 -9.46 -3.57 13.77
N PRO A 33 -8.60 -4.60 13.66
CA PRO A 33 -7.63 -4.86 12.61
C PRO A 33 -8.26 -5.23 11.25
N PHE A 34 -7.56 -4.91 10.16
CA PHE A 34 -7.99 -5.22 8.80
C PHE A 34 -8.10 -6.73 8.61
N THR A 35 -9.23 -7.16 8.05
CA THR A 35 -9.50 -8.54 7.70
C THR A 35 -10.23 -8.55 6.36
N GLU A 36 -9.71 -9.27 5.38
CA GLU A 36 -10.26 -9.33 4.02
C GLU A 36 -11.64 -10.01 3.94
N ASN A 37 -11.95 -10.88 4.91
CA ASN A 37 -13.22 -11.63 4.96
C ASN A 37 -14.39 -10.84 5.58
N TYR A 38 -14.20 -9.55 5.86
CA TYR A 38 -15.28 -8.74 6.43
C TYR A 38 -16.37 -8.45 5.38
N PRO A 39 -17.67 -8.44 5.76
CA PRO A 39 -18.79 -8.42 4.79
C PRO A 39 -18.80 -7.24 3.82
N TYR A 40 -18.20 -6.11 4.21
CA TYR A 40 -18.17 -4.86 3.45
C TYR A 40 -16.79 -4.55 2.85
N VAL A 41 -15.87 -5.51 2.90
CA VAL A 41 -14.60 -5.44 2.15
C VAL A 41 -14.84 -6.08 0.80
N THR A 42 -14.62 -5.32 -0.27
CA THR A 42 -14.71 -5.82 -1.65
C THR A 42 -13.34 -5.79 -2.32
N ILE A 43 -13.23 -6.50 -3.44
CA ILE A 43 -12.03 -6.50 -4.27
C ILE A 43 -12.35 -5.74 -5.55
N THR A 44 -11.49 -4.79 -5.89
CA THR A 44 -11.60 -3.98 -7.11
C THR A 44 -10.42 -4.29 -8.00
N ASN A 45 -10.70 -4.70 -9.24
CA ASN A 45 -9.72 -4.88 -10.29
C ASN A 45 -9.75 -3.65 -11.20
N ASN A 46 -8.68 -2.86 -11.20
CA ASN A 46 -8.54 -1.67 -12.02
C ASN A 46 -7.58 -1.95 -13.17
N THR A 47 -8.10 -1.95 -14.40
CA THR A 47 -7.33 -2.23 -15.63
C THR A 47 -6.47 -1.05 -16.11
N ASN A 48 -6.47 0.05 -15.37
CA ASN A 48 -5.65 1.21 -15.71
C ASN A 48 -4.24 1.04 -15.12
N PHE A 49 -3.22 1.11 -15.98
CA PHE A 49 -1.81 0.98 -15.61
C PHE A 49 -1.31 2.06 -14.62
N LEU A 50 -2.02 3.18 -14.49
CA LEU A 50 -1.71 4.25 -13.54
C LEU A 50 -2.41 4.07 -12.19
N ALA A 51 -3.31 3.08 -12.07
CA ALA A 51 -4.01 2.84 -10.83
C ALA A 51 -3.06 2.32 -9.75
N LYS A 52 -3.27 2.78 -8.52
CA LYS A 52 -2.54 2.40 -7.33
C LYS A 52 -3.53 2.05 -6.24
N CYS A 53 -3.24 1.05 -5.42
CA CYS A 53 -4.04 0.79 -4.24
C CYS A 53 -3.79 1.87 -3.20
N THR A 54 -4.82 2.24 -2.46
CA THR A 54 -4.75 3.24 -1.41
C THR A 54 -5.21 2.72 -0.07
N THR A 55 -4.66 3.33 0.98
CA THR A 55 -5.16 3.31 2.34
C THR A 55 -5.18 4.75 2.84
N THR A 56 -6.36 5.25 3.20
CA THR A 56 -6.55 6.55 3.82
C THR A 56 -6.96 6.35 5.26
N VAL A 57 -6.25 6.98 6.17
CA VAL A 57 -6.53 6.98 7.61
C VAL A 57 -6.97 8.39 7.98
N VAL A 58 -8.18 8.52 8.51
CA VAL A 58 -8.72 9.78 9.01
C VAL A 58 -8.82 9.69 10.53
N ASN A 59 -8.13 10.57 11.25
CA ASN A 59 -8.28 10.73 12.69
C ASN A 59 -9.50 11.62 12.94
N LEU A 60 -10.53 11.08 13.58
CA LEU A 60 -11.80 11.78 13.80
C LEU A 60 -11.82 12.61 15.10
N GLY A 61 -10.71 12.65 15.85
CA GLY A 61 -10.71 13.06 17.25
C GLY A 61 -11.15 11.91 18.18
N ASP A 62 -11.00 12.11 19.48
CA ASP A 62 -11.37 11.14 20.54
C ASP A 62 -10.64 9.78 20.48
N GLY A 63 -9.50 9.71 19.79
CA GLY A 63 -8.78 8.45 19.57
C GLY A 63 -9.42 7.52 18.54
N ARG A 64 -10.53 7.93 17.90
CA ARG A 64 -11.19 7.18 16.82
C ARG A 64 -10.49 7.41 15.49
N ARG A 65 -10.40 6.34 14.69
CA ARG A 65 -9.79 6.36 13.36
C ARG A 65 -10.73 5.71 12.36
N LEU A 66 -10.94 6.37 11.23
CA LEU A 66 -11.63 5.81 10.08
C LEU A 66 -10.58 5.37 9.05
N VAL A 67 -10.69 4.14 8.56
CA VAL A 67 -9.79 3.60 7.53
C VAL A 67 -10.58 3.35 6.27
N LEU A 68 -10.13 3.95 5.18
CA LEU A 68 -10.67 3.74 3.84
C LEU A 68 -9.61 3.06 2.98
N LYS A 69 -10.04 2.10 2.16
CA LYS A 69 -9.17 1.43 1.19
C LYS A 69 -9.83 1.47 -0.19
N GLY A 70 -9.03 1.52 -1.24
CA GLY A 70 -9.53 1.53 -2.61
C GLY A 70 -8.41 1.57 -3.64
N SER A 71 -8.76 2.04 -4.84
CA SER A 71 -7.78 2.34 -5.91
C SER A 71 -7.91 3.79 -6.36
N VAL A 72 -6.80 4.44 -6.65
CA VAL A 72 -6.74 5.82 -7.18
C VAL A 72 -5.77 5.90 -8.35
N PHE A 73 -5.97 6.88 -9.23
CA PHE A 73 -5.05 7.14 -10.36
C PHE A 73 -3.88 8.03 -9.98
N PHE A 74 -4.08 8.90 -8.98
CA PHE A 74 -3.05 9.81 -8.50
C PHE A 74 -2.87 9.63 -7.00
N CYS A 75 -1.65 9.26 -6.59
CA CYS A 75 -1.31 9.25 -5.18
C CYS A 75 -0.97 10.67 -4.76
N PRO A 76 -1.76 11.33 -3.89
CA PRO A 76 -1.39 12.64 -3.40
C PRO A 76 -0.05 12.54 -2.66
N VAL A 77 0.87 13.45 -2.98
CA VAL A 77 2.09 13.65 -2.19
C VAL A 77 1.64 13.86 -0.74
N GLN A 78 2.21 13.10 0.20
CA GLN A 78 1.83 13.10 1.61
C GLN A 78 1.54 14.53 2.09
N THR A 79 0.27 14.86 2.16
CA THR A 79 -0.20 16.06 2.82
C THR A 79 -0.53 15.58 4.23
N SER A 80 0.43 15.75 5.14
CA SER A 80 0.13 15.66 6.56
C SER A 80 -0.68 16.89 6.95
N GLN A 81 -1.91 16.99 6.46
CA GLN A 81 -2.92 17.67 7.24
C GLN A 81 -3.10 16.82 8.49
N THR A 82 -3.11 17.45 9.66
CA THR A 82 -2.94 16.82 10.99
C THR A 82 -3.83 15.60 11.23
N ASP A 83 -4.94 15.49 10.50
CA ASP A 83 -6.00 14.52 10.73
C ASP A 83 -6.18 13.50 9.61
N VAL A 84 -5.41 13.57 8.51
CA VAL A 84 -5.54 12.63 7.38
C VAL A 84 -4.18 12.12 6.93
N THR A 85 -4.04 10.81 6.79
CA THR A 85 -2.83 10.17 6.30
C THR A 85 -3.16 9.24 5.14
N ILE A 86 -2.49 9.42 4.00
CA ILE A 86 -2.75 8.68 2.77
C ILE A 86 -1.51 7.88 2.38
N TYR A 87 -1.73 6.60 2.08
CA TYR A 87 -0.72 5.64 1.62
C TYR A 87 -1.13 5.06 0.29
N CYS A 88 -0.18 4.94 -0.63
CA CYS A 88 -0.40 4.27 -1.89
C CYS A 88 0.69 3.24 -2.17
N CYS A 89 0.31 2.19 -2.90
CA CYS A 89 1.21 1.13 -3.33
C CYS A 89 0.76 0.61 -4.71
N ASP A 90 1.68 -0.03 -5.41
CA ASP A 90 1.61 -0.36 -6.85
C ASP A 90 1.63 -1.87 -7.14
N ARG A 91 1.23 -2.68 -6.15
CA ARG A 91 1.16 -4.15 -6.27
C ARG A 91 -0.24 -4.66 -5.94
N ASP A 92 -0.60 -5.81 -6.49
CA ASP A 92 -1.85 -6.45 -6.13
C ASP A 92 -1.95 -6.71 -4.62
N TYR A 93 -3.13 -6.42 -4.07
CA TYR A 93 -3.48 -6.63 -2.67
C TYR A 93 -2.54 -5.93 -1.67
N CYS A 94 -1.73 -4.97 -2.12
CA CYS A 94 -0.72 -4.32 -1.26
C CYS A 94 -1.36 -3.49 -0.14
N ASN A 95 -2.59 -3.03 -0.33
CA ASN A 95 -3.39 -2.37 0.69
C ASN A 95 -4.06 -3.37 1.67
N SER A 96 -3.65 -4.63 1.74
CA SER A 96 -4.02 -5.56 2.83
C SER A 96 -3.39 -5.21 4.17
N THR A 97 -2.26 -4.50 4.17
CA THR A 97 -1.46 -4.37 5.37
C THR A 97 -2.24 -3.66 6.48
N ASN A 98 -2.23 -4.28 7.66
CA ASN A 98 -2.61 -3.61 8.89
C ASN A 98 -1.70 -2.41 9.04
N TYR A 99 -2.29 -1.23 9.14
CA TYR A 99 -1.58 0.00 9.37
C TYR A 99 -1.05 -0.01 10.82
N ILE A 100 0.00 -0.79 11.06
CA ILE A 100 0.77 -0.77 12.29
C ILE A 100 1.71 0.40 12.11
N ALA A 101 1.51 1.45 12.92
CA ALA A 101 2.41 2.59 12.92
C ALA A 101 3.86 2.08 13.02
N PRO A 102 4.76 2.46 12.09
CA PRO A 102 6.13 1.95 12.06
C PRO A 102 6.93 2.23 13.34
N SER A 103 6.42 3.09 14.22
CA SER A 103 6.99 3.38 15.54
C SER A 103 7.01 2.18 16.50
N ILE A 104 6.06 1.25 16.43
CA ILE A 104 6.03 0.09 17.35
C ILE A 104 7.07 -0.97 16.97
N LEU A 105 7.29 -1.17 15.66
CA LEU A 105 8.31 -2.10 15.15
C LEU A 105 9.73 -1.66 15.53
N LEU A 106 10.00 -0.34 15.55
CA LEU A 106 11.29 0.21 15.95
C LEU A 106 11.61 -0.05 17.43
N PHE A 107 10.60 0.00 18.32
CA PHE A 107 10.80 -0.29 19.75
C PHE A 107 11.21 -1.74 20.02
N LEU A 108 10.67 -2.71 19.28
CA LEU A 108 11.02 -4.13 19.43
C LEU A 108 12.45 -4.45 18.96
N PHE A 109 12.95 -3.75 17.93
CA PHE A 109 14.33 -3.89 17.48
C PHE A 109 15.34 -3.31 18.48
N ILE A 110 15.02 -2.20 19.16
CA ILE A 110 15.93 -1.59 20.15
C ILE A 110 15.99 -2.43 21.43
N PHE A 111 14.87 -3.00 21.88
CA PHE A 111 14.87 -3.85 23.08
C PHE A 111 15.61 -5.18 22.88
N SER A 112 15.48 -5.82 21.71
CA SER A 112 16.24 -7.05 21.42
C SER A 112 17.75 -6.82 21.35
N LYS A 113 18.20 -5.66 20.87
CA LYS A 113 19.63 -5.28 20.85
C LYS A 113 20.20 -5.03 22.25
N ASN A 114 19.40 -4.56 23.21
CA ASN A 114 19.87 -4.31 24.58
C ASN A 114 19.92 -5.56 25.47
N ILE A 115 19.15 -6.61 25.16
CA ILE A 115 19.23 -7.89 25.89
C ILE A 115 20.52 -8.65 25.54
N PHE A 116 20.99 -8.59 24.29
CA PHE A 116 22.21 -9.29 23.87
C PHE A 116 23.52 -8.62 24.33
N ILE A 117 23.51 -7.33 24.64
CA ILE A 117 24.71 -6.64 25.16
C ILE A 117 24.91 -6.90 26.66
N ASN A 118 23.83 -7.24 27.40
CA ASN A 118 23.89 -7.44 28.85
C ASN A 118 24.08 -8.92 29.29
N ILE A 119 24.36 -9.83 28.35
CA ILE A 119 24.65 -11.26 28.64
C ILE A 119 26.15 -11.57 28.36
N GLN A 120 26.97 -10.58 27.99
CA GLN A 120 28.41 -10.73 27.75
C GLN A 120 29.32 -10.11 28.82
N TYR A 121 28.83 -9.83 30.02
CA TYR A 121 29.65 -9.49 31.19
C TYR A 121 29.36 -10.40 32.38
#